data_AF-X1C693-F1
#
_entry.id   AF-X1C693-F1
#
_cell.length_a   1.000
_cell.length_b   1.000
_cell.length_c   1.000
_cell.angle_alpha   90.00
_cell.angle_beta   90.00
_cell.angle_gamma   90.00
#
_symmetry.space_group_name_H-M   'P 1'
#
loop_
_entity.id
_entity.type
_entity.pdbx_description
1 polymer ?
#
loop_
_entity_poly.entity_id
_entity_poly.type
_entity_poly.pdbx_seq_one_letter_code
_entity_poly.pdbx_strand_id
1 'polypeptide(L)'
;MVKKIVIDMTAQIPDEFILNGENFSLVGMKGNGLFEPLDFGIIPHSASTACWRGYVMKYHFTKDKLILDGMRVNTNDPPRINGIEPEKEGNLFKYYYKNLNLKTNFTGKVLLAKDFIQSMYVHMGFQRPIAFETVVEIDVKSGEIISVRDLSKQMEEYRDQNPN
;
A
#
# COMPACT_ATOMS: atom_id res chain seq x y z
N MET A 1 23.39 -34.14 -11.76
CA MET A 1 23.54 -33.01 -10.82
C MET A 1 22.37 -32.06 -11.07
N VAL A 2 21.30 -32.16 -10.28
CA VAL A 2 20.10 -31.33 -10.47
C VAL A 2 20.39 -29.98 -9.82
N LYS A 3 20.46 -28.90 -10.62
CA LYS A 3 20.49 -27.54 -10.07
C LYS A 3 19.22 -27.35 -9.27
N LYS A 4 19.35 -27.25 -7.95
CA LYS A 4 18.28 -26.82 -7.05
C LYS A 4 17.93 -25.39 -7.47
N ILE A 5 16.83 -25.22 -8.22
CA ILE A 5 16.27 -23.89 -8.47
C ILE A 5 15.71 -23.44 -7.13
N VAL A 6 16.47 -22.61 -6.42
CA VAL A 6 15.94 -21.86 -5.29
C VAL A 6 15.10 -20.75 -5.92
N ILE A 7 13.77 -20.92 -5.89
CA ILE A 7 12.85 -19.85 -6.21
C ILE A 7 12.85 -18.95 -4.98
N ASP A 8 13.61 -17.85 -5.04
CA ASP A 8 13.52 -16.82 -4.01
C ASP A 8 12.12 -16.18 -4.12
N MET A 9 11.28 -16.40 -3.11
CA MET A 9 9.94 -15.82 -3.08
C MET A 9 10.07 -14.36 -2.68
N THR A 10 10.22 -13.51 -3.70
CA THR A 10 10.19 -12.06 -3.52
C THR A 10 8.77 -11.64 -3.14
N ALA A 11 8.63 -10.95 -2.00
CA ALA A 11 7.35 -10.40 -1.60
C ALA A 11 6.87 -9.38 -2.64
N GLN A 12 5.57 -9.40 -2.95
CA GLN A 12 4.94 -8.43 -3.83
C GLN A 12 5.13 -7.01 -3.25
N ILE A 13 5.63 -6.07 -4.05
CA ILE A 13 5.76 -4.66 -3.66
C ILE A 13 4.37 -4.15 -3.28
N PRO A 14 4.20 -3.66 -2.03
CA PRO A 14 2.91 -3.19 -1.53
C PRO A 14 2.53 -1.84 -2.15
N ASP A 15 1.26 -1.48 -2.00
CA ASP A 15 0.83 -0.11 -2.24
C ASP A 15 1.42 0.85 -1.20
N GLU A 16 1.62 2.09 -1.60
CA GLU A 16 2.12 3.17 -0.75
C GLU A 16 0.94 3.87 -0.07
N PHE A 17 1.00 4.02 1.25
CA PHE A 17 0.01 4.79 2.01
C PHE A 17 0.71 5.93 2.72
N ILE A 18 0.26 7.15 2.47
CA ILE A 18 0.77 8.36 3.12
C ILE A 18 -0.25 8.87 4.12
N LEU A 19 0.20 9.17 5.33
CA LEU A 19 -0.57 9.82 6.39
C LEU A 19 0.30 10.92 6.99
N ASN A 20 -0.23 12.15 7.09
CA ASN A 20 0.50 13.31 7.62
C ASN A 20 1.87 13.57 6.95
N GLY A 21 2.00 13.24 5.66
CA GLY A 21 3.25 13.42 4.91
C GLY A 21 4.29 12.31 5.11
N GLU A 22 4.00 11.29 5.90
CA GLU A 22 4.90 10.16 6.15
C GLU A 22 4.38 8.88 5.49
N ASN A 23 5.30 7.98 5.13
CA ASN A 23 4.95 6.68 4.56
C ASN A 23 4.61 5.68 5.66
N PHE A 24 3.53 4.93 5.44
CA PHE A 24 3.09 3.85 6.30
C PHE A 24 2.97 2.55 5.50
N SER A 25 3.22 1.44 6.19
CA SER A 25 2.93 0.09 5.71
C SER A 25 1.46 -0.23 5.96
N LEU A 26 0.79 -0.81 4.96
CA LEU A 26 -0.52 -1.42 5.15
C LEU A 26 -0.37 -2.77 5.84
N VAL A 27 -0.78 -2.86 7.11
CA VAL A 27 -0.67 -4.10 7.91
C VAL A 27 -2.02 -4.78 8.17
N GLY A 28 -3.11 -4.13 7.77
CA GLY A 28 -4.45 -4.72 7.79
C GLY A 28 -5.46 -3.88 7.02
N MET A 29 -6.42 -4.54 6.38
CA MET A 29 -7.51 -3.86 5.69
C MET A 29 -8.77 -4.73 5.73
N LYS A 30 -9.91 -4.10 6.02
CA LYS A 30 -11.22 -4.72 5.88
C LYS A 30 -12.14 -3.73 5.20
N GLY A 31 -12.54 -4.01 3.96
CA GLY A 31 -13.37 -3.13 3.16
C GLY A 31 -13.20 -3.40 1.67
N ASN A 32 -13.81 -2.54 0.86
CA ASN A 32 -13.69 -2.55 -0.61
C ASN A 32 -13.79 -1.10 -1.14
N GLY A 33 -13.52 -0.92 -2.43
CA GLY A 33 -13.65 0.39 -3.10
C GLY A 33 -12.37 1.22 -3.19
N LEU A 34 -11.20 0.60 -2.98
CA LEU A 34 -9.93 1.12 -3.48
C LEU A 34 -9.87 0.96 -5.00
N PHE A 35 -9.11 1.83 -5.66
CA PHE A 35 -8.93 1.76 -7.10
C PHE A 35 -8.00 0.61 -7.50
N GLU A 36 -8.29 0.05 -8.67
CA GLU A 36 -7.43 -0.83 -9.43
C GLU A 36 -7.15 -0.20 -10.80
N PRO A 37 -6.06 -0.58 -11.51
CA PRO A 37 -5.79 -0.03 -12.84
C PRO A 37 -6.94 -0.29 -13.82
N LEU A 38 -7.70 -1.37 -13.62
CA LEU A 38 -8.85 -1.73 -14.43
C LEU A 38 -9.97 -0.67 -14.38
N ASP A 39 -10.11 0.06 -13.26
CA ASP A 39 -11.07 1.17 -13.14
C ASP A 39 -10.77 2.31 -14.14
N PHE A 40 -9.54 2.35 -14.64
CA PHE A 40 -9.08 3.31 -15.65
C PHE A 40 -8.93 2.68 -17.04
N GLY A 41 -9.42 1.45 -17.23
CA GLY A 41 -9.26 0.70 -18.48
C GLY A 41 -7.84 0.20 -18.73
N ILE A 42 -7.00 0.12 -17.69
CA ILE A 42 -5.60 -0.30 -17.81
C ILE A 42 -5.46 -1.77 -17.46
N ILE A 43 -4.88 -2.54 -18.38
CA ILE A 43 -4.46 -3.91 -18.13
C ILE A 43 -2.94 -3.89 -17.85
N PRO A 44 -2.51 -4.13 -16.60
CA PRO A 44 -1.10 -4.15 -16.25
C PRO A 44 -0.45 -5.49 -16.63
N HIS A 45 0.86 -5.45 -16.86
CA HIS A 45 1.71 -6.62 -17.08
C HIS A 45 2.74 -6.72 -15.96
N SER A 46 3.13 -7.94 -15.59
CA SER A 46 4.17 -8.18 -14.57
C SER A 46 5.40 -7.30 -14.84
N ALA A 47 5.81 -6.55 -13.82
CA ALA A 47 6.94 -5.63 -13.87
C ALA A 47 8.25 -6.35 -13.50
N SER A 48 8.18 -7.24 -12.51
CA SER A 48 9.27 -8.14 -12.10
C SER A 48 8.73 -9.25 -11.18
N THR A 49 9.60 -10.14 -10.70
CA THR A 49 9.22 -11.13 -9.68
C THR A 49 8.81 -10.51 -8.35
N ALA A 50 9.26 -9.28 -8.06
CA ALA A 50 8.82 -8.52 -6.90
C ALA A 50 7.50 -7.76 -7.16
N CYS A 51 7.05 -7.64 -8.41
CA CYS A 51 5.77 -7.01 -8.72
C CYS A 51 5.06 -7.71 -9.87
N TRP A 52 4.49 -8.87 -9.55
CA TRP A 52 3.72 -9.69 -10.48
C TRP A 52 2.45 -9.00 -10.96
N ARG A 53 1.79 -8.22 -10.10
CA ARG A 53 0.57 -7.48 -10.47
C ARG A 53 0.83 -6.36 -11.48
N GLY A 54 2.08 -5.90 -11.61
CA GLY A 54 2.47 -4.91 -12.62
C GLY A 54 2.14 -3.45 -12.30
N TYR A 55 1.72 -3.13 -11.08
CA TYR A 55 1.43 -1.76 -10.66
C TYR A 55 1.69 -1.55 -9.17
N VAL A 56 1.79 -0.29 -8.77
CA VAL A 56 1.80 0.19 -7.37
C VAL A 56 0.92 1.43 -7.30
N MET A 57 -0.10 1.39 -6.45
CA MET A 57 -0.95 2.53 -6.12
C MET A 57 -0.33 3.32 -4.97
N LYS A 58 -0.50 4.64 -5.03
CA LYS A 58 -0.10 5.56 -3.98
C LYS A 58 -1.31 6.30 -3.46
N TYR A 59 -1.70 5.95 -2.24
CA TYR A 59 -2.83 6.51 -1.53
C TYR A 59 -2.39 7.55 -0.51
N HIS A 60 -3.19 8.59 -0.34
CA HIS A 60 -2.96 9.64 0.65
C HIS A 60 -4.20 9.81 1.51
N PHE A 61 -4.02 9.67 2.82
CA PHE A 61 -4.95 10.15 3.82
C PHE A 61 -4.69 11.65 4.02
N THR A 62 -5.56 12.46 3.45
CA THR A 62 -5.59 13.90 3.69
C THR A 62 -6.33 14.19 5.00
N LYS A 63 -6.66 15.46 5.29
CA LYS A 63 -7.34 15.84 6.53
C LYS A 63 -8.70 15.13 6.72
N ASP A 64 -9.45 14.95 5.64
CA ASP A 64 -10.84 14.48 5.67
C ASP A 64 -11.12 13.28 4.76
N LYS A 65 -10.22 12.93 3.85
CA LYS A 65 -10.48 11.90 2.83
C LYS A 65 -9.27 11.04 2.47
N LEU A 66 -9.57 9.85 1.95
CA LEU A 66 -8.65 8.94 1.30
C LEU A 66 -8.70 9.12 -0.22
N ILE A 67 -7.57 9.52 -0.80
CA ILE A 67 -7.43 9.74 -2.24
C ILE A 67 -6.37 8.81 -2.84
N LEU A 68 -6.54 8.47 -4.12
CA LEU A 68 -5.46 7.99 -4.98
C LEU A 68 -4.70 9.21 -5.52
N ASP A 69 -3.44 9.33 -5.10
CA ASP A 69 -2.56 10.44 -5.48
C ASP A 69 -1.69 10.09 -6.69
N GLY A 70 -1.27 8.82 -6.80
CA GLY A 70 -0.43 8.37 -7.90
C GLY A 70 -0.56 6.88 -8.18
N MET A 71 -0.05 6.47 -9.34
CA MET A 71 -0.04 5.09 -9.77
C MET A 71 1.16 4.84 -10.67
N ARG A 72 2.04 3.91 -10.27
CA ARG A 72 3.05 3.35 -11.17
C ARG A 72 2.47 2.12 -11.83
N VAL A 73 2.64 1.99 -13.15
CA VAL A 73 2.06 0.87 -13.90
C VAL A 73 2.93 0.46 -15.07
N ASN A 74 3.07 -0.85 -15.24
CA ASN A 74 3.71 -1.46 -16.39
C ASN A 74 2.66 -1.89 -17.40
N THR A 75 2.40 -1.02 -18.38
CA THR A 75 1.51 -1.28 -19.50
C THR A 75 2.10 -0.67 -20.77
N ASN A 76 1.60 -1.04 -21.95
CA ASN A 76 2.14 -0.53 -23.21
C ASN A 76 1.51 0.80 -23.62
N ASP A 77 0.20 0.95 -23.42
CA ASP A 77 -0.60 2.09 -23.88
C ASP A 77 -1.50 2.61 -22.75
N PRO A 78 -0.93 3.35 -21.79
CA PRO A 78 -1.70 3.93 -20.68
C PRO A 78 -2.59 5.09 -21.18
N PRO A 79 -3.89 5.12 -20.84
CA PRO A 79 -4.79 6.21 -21.21
C PRO A 79 -4.59 7.44 -20.33
N ARG A 80 -5.10 8.60 -20.75
CA ARG A 80 -5.19 9.77 -19.88
C ARG A 80 -6.22 9.52 -18.76
N ILE A 81 -5.89 9.86 -17.51
CA ILE A 81 -6.79 9.71 -16.36
C ILE A 81 -7.17 11.10 -15.84
N ASN A 82 -8.45 11.46 -15.89
CA ASN A 82 -8.96 12.74 -15.37
C ASN A 82 -8.15 13.97 -15.80
N GLY A 83 -7.74 14.02 -17.06
CA GLY A 83 -6.93 15.13 -17.56
C GLY A 83 -5.42 15.02 -17.31
N ILE A 84 -4.95 13.99 -16.61
CA ILE A 84 -3.53 13.76 -16.32
C ILE A 84 -2.95 12.74 -17.31
N GLU A 85 -1.87 13.14 -17.98
CA GLU A 85 -1.09 12.27 -18.86
C GLU A 85 -0.11 11.41 -18.04
N PRO A 86 0.12 10.14 -18.42
CA PRO A 86 1.17 9.33 -17.84
C PRO A 86 2.55 9.86 -18.24
N GLU A 87 3.46 9.94 -17.27
CA GLU A 87 4.88 10.21 -17.55
C GLU A 87 5.60 8.87 -17.79
N LYS A 88 6.50 8.83 -18.77
CA LYS A 88 7.40 7.68 -18.94
C LYS A 88 8.33 7.56 -17.74
N GLU A 89 8.41 6.37 -17.19
CA GLU A 89 9.40 5.95 -16.20
C GLU A 89 10.39 4.97 -16.88
N GLY A 90 11.59 4.80 -16.33
CA GLY A 90 12.66 4.02 -16.96
C GLY A 90 13.09 2.77 -16.20
N ASN A 91 12.45 2.47 -15.07
CA ASN A 91 12.91 1.46 -14.12
C ASN A 91 11.98 0.23 -14.14
N LEU A 92 11.42 -0.11 -12.98
CA LEU A 92 10.55 -1.25 -12.79
C LEU A 92 9.21 -1.12 -13.53
N PHE A 93 8.68 0.10 -13.64
CA PHE A 93 7.45 0.39 -14.36
C PHE A 93 7.76 1.26 -15.58
N LYS A 94 6.91 1.14 -16.61
CA LYS A 94 7.04 1.94 -17.84
C LYS A 94 6.46 3.34 -17.68
N TYR A 95 5.46 3.50 -16.81
CA TYR A 95 4.72 4.74 -16.66
C TYR A 95 4.35 5.04 -15.22
N TYR A 96 4.23 6.32 -14.92
CA TYR A 96 3.78 6.82 -13.63
C TYR A 96 2.81 8.00 -13.81
N TYR A 97 1.72 7.97 -13.04
CA TYR A 97 0.79 9.08 -12.89
C TYR A 97 1.04 9.80 -11.58
N LYS A 98 1.10 11.14 -11.64
CA LYS A 98 1.25 12.03 -10.48
C LYS A 98 -0.01 12.87 -10.30
N ASN A 99 -0.29 13.24 -9.05
CA ASN A 99 -1.30 14.23 -8.69
C ASN A 99 -2.70 13.89 -9.24
N LEU A 100 -3.07 12.60 -9.25
CA LEU A 100 -4.38 12.14 -9.69
C LEU A 100 -5.51 12.75 -8.84
N ASN A 101 -5.27 12.89 -7.54
CA ASN A 101 -6.19 13.51 -6.58
C ASN A 101 -7.62 12.93 -6.64
N LEU A 102 -7.74 11.63 -6.92
CA LEU A 102 -9.03 10.97 -7.08
C LEU A 102 -9.55 10.48 -5.74
N LYS A 103 -10.72 10.96 -5.31
CA LYS A 103 -11.38 10.44 -4.12
C LYS A 103 -11.74 8.98 -4.32
N THR A 104 -11.36 8.13 -3.38
CA THR A 104 -11.76 6.71 -3.39
C THR A 104 -13.24 6.56 -3.04
N ASN A 105 -13.83 5.42 -3.41
CA ASN A 105 -15.14 5.00 -2.88
C ASN A 105 -14.97 4.05 -1.68
N PHE A 106 -13.76 3.97 -1.12
CA PHE A 106 -13.42 2.98 -0.13
C PHE A 106 -14.31 3.11 1.10
N THR A 107 -14.85 1.97 1.55
CA THR A 107 -15.63 1.86 2.77
C THR A 107 -15.10 0.69 3.58
N GLY A 108 -14.63 0.98 4.79
CA GLY A 108 -14.01 0.00 5.65
C GLY A 108 -12.97 0.58 6.60
N LYS A 109 -12.18 -0.31 7.20
CA LYS A 109 -11.09 0.03 8.11
C LYS A 109 -9.74 -0.31 7.50
N VAL A 110 -8.78 0.57 7.73
CA VAL A 110 -7.38 0.43 7.33
C VAL A 110 -6.52 0.47 8.59
N LEU A 111 -5.56 -0.44 8.69
CA LEU A 111 -4.55 -0.45 9.74
C LEU A 111 -3.20 -0.14 9.10
N LEU A 112 -2.66 1.02 9.46
CA LEU A 112 -1.38 1.53 8.98
C LEU A 112 -0.34 1.42 10.10
N ALA A 113 0.89 1.08 9.75
CA ALA A 113 1.98 1.02 10.70
C ALA A 113 3.30 1.55 10.12
N LYS A 114 4.14 2.13 10.99
CA LYS A 114 5.50 2.56 10.66
C LYS A 114 6.43 2.33 11.86
N ASP A 115 7.72 2.60 11.69
CA ASP A 115 8.75 2.39 12.73
C ASP A 115 8.85 0.90 13.12
N PHE A 116 9.30 0.10 12.15
CA PHE A 116 9.39 -1.35 12.30
C PHE A 116 10.49 -1.78 13.29
N ILE A 117 10.12 -2.65 14.22
CA ILE A 117 11.01 -3.19 15.25
C ILE A 117 11.77 -4.38 14.66
N GLN A 118 13.02 -4.17 14.26
CA GLN A 118 13.83 -5.17 13.54
C GLN A 118 13.95 -6.52 14.27
N SER A 119 13.98 -6.53 15.61
CA SER A 119 14.05 -7.77 16.40
C SER A 119 12.79 -8.65 16.28
N MET A 120 11.69 -8.10 15.76
CA MET A 120 10.43 -8.80 15.55
C MET A 120 10.22 -9.21 14.08
N TYR A 121 11.26 -9.09 13.25
CA TYR A 121 11.22 -9.46 11.85
C TYR A 121 10.90 -10.94 11.63
N VAL A 122 9.86 -11.19 10.83
CA VAL A 122 9.56 -12.52 10.29
C VAL A 122 9.91 -12.58 8.82
N HIS A 123 10.75 -13.54 8.43
CA HIS A 123 11.12 -13.75 7.01
C HIS A 123 9.95 -14.21 6.15
N MET A 124 9.02 -14.98 6.72
CA MET A 124 7.91 -15.60 6.00
C MET A 124 6.58 -15.10 6.55
N GLY A 125 5.73 -14.60 5.66
CA GLY A 125 4.40 -14.09 5.99
C GLY A 125 4.34 -12.57 6.09
N PHE A 126 3.25 -12.07 6.69
CA PHE A 126 3.03 -10.64 6.88
C PHE A 126 3.62 -10.19 8.21
N GLN A 127 4.27 -9.02 8.21
CA GLN A 127 4.67 -8.37 9.45
C GLN A 127 3.42 -8.06 10.28
N ARG A 128 3.42 -8.49 11.54
CA ARG A 128 2.28 -8.29 12.43
C ARG A 128 2.25 -6.84 12.93
N PRO A 129 1.08 -6.24 13.20
CA PRO A 129 1.01 -4.85 13.72
C PRO A 129 1.85 -4.61 14.97
N ILE A 130 1.95 -5.61 15.87
CA ILE A 130 2.78 -5.56 17.08
C ILE A 130 4.27 -5.30 16.79
N ALA A 131 4.77 -5.66 15.59
CA ALA A 131 6.16 -5.47 15.21
C ALA A 131 6.49 -4.02 14.80
N PHE A 132 5.58 -3.07 15.06
CA PHE A 132 5.73 -1.66 14.75
C PHE A 132 5.51 -0.82 16.02
N GLU A 133 6.28 0.25 16.17
CA GLU A 133 6.10 1.20 17.27
C GLU A 133 4.85 2.05 17.05
N THR A 134 4.65 2.54 15.82
CA THR A 134 3.51 3.37 15.46
C THR A 134 2.46 2.54 14.72
N VAL A 135 1.24 2.47 15.26
CA VAL A 135 0.10 1.78 14.63
C VAL A 135 -1.17 2.63 14.71
N VAL A 136 -1.79 2.89 13.56
CA VAL A 136 -2.98 3.74 13.43
C VAL A 136 -4.08 2.98 12.70
N GLU A 137 -5.27 2.93 13.29
CA GLU A 137 -6.48 2.47 12.61
C GLU A 137 -7.28 3.67 12.08
N ILE A 138 -7.68 3.60 10.81
CA ILE A 138 -8.50 4.62 10.16
C ILE A 138 -9.79 3.98 9.66
N ASP A 139 -10.93 4.54 10.07
CA ASP A 139 -12.25 4.19 9.55
C ASP A 139 -12.63 5.15 8.43
N VAL A 140 -13.06 4.60 7.29
CA VAL A 140 -13.36 5.35 6.08
C VAL A 140 -14.73 4.92 5.56
N LYS A 141 -15.54 5.88 5.13
CA LYS A 141 -16.84 5.65 4.49
C LYS A 141 -16.95 6.44 3.20
N SER A 142 -17.07 5.73 2.08
CA SER A 142 -17.14 6.33 0.73
C SER A 142 -16.01 7.35 0.47
N GLY A 143 -14.79 6.99 0.90
CA GLY A 143 -13.60 7.82 0.83
C GLY A 143 -13.45 8.89 1.91
N GLU A 144 -14.46 9.15 2.73
CA GLU A 144 -14.39 10.12 3.84
C GLU A 144 -13.85 9.47 5.11
N ILE A 145 -12.92 10.11 5.79
CA ILE A 145 -12.36 9.66 7.07
C ILE A 145 -13.40 9.90 8.17
N ILE A 146 -13.83 8.82 8.81
CA ILE A 146 -14.82 8.85 9.90
C ILE A 146 -14.14 8.92 11.25
N SER A 147 -13.04 8.20 11.44
CA SER A 147 -12.27 8.25 12.68
C SER A 147 -10.83 7.79 12.45
N VAL A 148 -9.94 8.29 13.31
CA VAL A 148 -8.53 7.89 13.38
C VAL A 148 -8.26 7.51 14.83
N ARG A 149 -7.71 6.32 15.05
CA ARG A 149 -7.37 5.79 16.37
C ARG A 149 -5.91 5.39 16.40
N ASP A 150 -5.15 6.02 17.29
CA ASP A 150 -3.79 5.61 17.60
C ASP A 150 -3.84 4.37 18.51
N LEU A 151 -3.23 3.28 18.05
CA LEU A 151 -3.15 1.99 18.74
C LEU A 151 -1.73 1.70 19.25
N SER A 152 -0.78 2.62 19.08
CA SER A 152 0.65 2.42 19.37
C SER A 152 0.89 1.97 20.82
N LYS A 153 0.22 2.62 21.78
CA LYS A 153 0.28 2.25 23.20
C LYS A 153 -0.28 0.85 23.48
N GLN A 154 -1.34 0.45 22.78
CA GLN A 154 -1.89 -0.90 22.93
C GLN A 154 -0.92 -1.95 22.39
N MET A 155 -0.19 -1.65 21.31
CA MET A 155 0.84 -2.53 20.77
C MET A 155 2.02 -2.64 21.73
N GLU A 156 2.42 -1.53 22.36
CA GLU A 156 3.45 -1.51 23.41
C GLU A 156 3.05 -2.37 24.61
N GLU A 157 1.86 -2.13 25.18
CA GLU A 157 1.37 -2.91 26.33
C GLU A 157 1.26 -4.40 26.01
N TYR A 158 0.86 -4.76 24.78
CA TYR A 158 0.83 -6.15 24.34
C TYR A 158 2.25 -6.74 24.25
N ARG A 159 3.24 -6.00 23.72
CA ARG A 159 4.65 -6.45 23.69
C ARG A 159 5.17 -6.71 25.10
N ASP A 160 4.86 -5.84 26.05
CA ASP A 160 5.32 -5.96 27.43
C ASP A 160 4.70 -7.15 28.17
N GLN A 161 3.42 -7.47 27.87
CA GLN A 161 2.73 -8.62 28.45
C GLN A 161 3.10 -9.95 27.79
N ASN A 162 3.65 -9.91 26.57
CA ASN A 162 4.06 -11.08 25.80
C ASN A 162 5.51 -10.92 25.31
N PRO A 163 6.50 -10.86 26.21
CA PRO A 163 7.90 -10.85 25.82
C PRO A 163 8.24 -12.17 25.12
N ASN A 164 8.89 -12.06 23.95
CA ASN A 164 9.34 -13.19 23.14
C ASN A 164 10.23 -14.17 23.90
#